data_AF-A0AAW0E1N4-F1
#
_entry.id   AF-A0AAW0E1N4-F1
#
_cell.length_a   1.000
_cell.length_b   1.000
_cell.length_c   1.000
_cell.angle_alpha   90.00
_cell.angle_beta   90.00
_cell.angle_gamma   90.00
#
_symmetry.space_group_name_H-M   'P 1'
#
loop_
_entity.id
_entity.type
_entity.pdbx_description
1 polymer ?
#
loop_
_entity_poly.entity_id
_entity_poly.type
_entity_poly.pdbx_seq_one_letter_code
_entity_poly.pdbx_strand_id
1 'polypeptide(L)'
;MLWFRRILVQDLAVIFTQTPHALIFKYTPFNSPSFRDFAASSTAAIDAAEETARLAFQNLPQHLVASLQGALATKNLAFERERQNYHNEMASMRNELGQMKTLLELVAGTKRVKRAHGNLTEGLSDGVSELAVTTSNSAPKHSTPPPFDTSDLPFDMFPPDPVLDAFIAASFTHPNVPMPATLPPTSTQLAVLHTPVFPLPSSTPQPSTYTPGSPEERQQFYFQRYGADRFRKHSPEWVDGNWLPRYKYSFADGIWDYWVEWKEGVDGFISVEELTTTWGAKWRRNIPAPKNENTRRMHVVNLILELCRKPRWNVSLVQRFITDKYARQFRARAFSDYLKNNRDAVITAAANYP
;
A
#
# COMPACT_ATOMS: atom_id res chain seq x y z
N MET A 1 -8.81 -31.25 8.38
CA MET A 1 -8.96 -32.52 7.63
C MET A 1 -9.65 -32.39 6.27
N LEU A 2 -10.77 -31.65 6.12
CA LEU A 2 -11.47 -31.55 4.81
C LEU A 2 -10.65 -30.89 3.70
N TRP A 3 -9.89 -29.83 4.02
CA TRP A 3 -9.03 -29.15 3.06
C TRP A 3 -7.97 -30.08 2.46
N PHE A 4 -7.26 -30.83 3.31
CA PHE A 4 -6.24 -31.79 2.87
C PHE A 4 -6.81 -32.90 1.97
N ARG A 5 -8.02 -33.39 2.27
CA ARG A 5 -8.70 -34.37 1.40
C ARG A 5 -9.01 -33.82 0.02
N ARG A 6 -9.36 -32.53 -0.10
CA ARG A 6 -9.62 -31.90 -1.40
C ARG A 6 -8.36 -31.84 -2.23
N ILE A 7 -7.25 -31.41 -1.63
CA ILE A 7 -5.94 -31.34 -2.30
C ILE A 7 -5.53 -32.73 -2.77
N LEU A 8 -5.60 -33.74 -1.90
CA LEU A 8 -5.26 -35.12 -2.29
C LEU A 8 -6.09 -35.62 -3.48
N VAL A 9 -7.39 -35.31 -3.53
CA VAL A 9 -8.25 -35.73 -4.65
C VAL A 9 -7.89 -35.00 -5.95
N GLN A 10 -7.54 -33.71 -5.86
CA GLN A 10 -7.08 -32.92 -7.01
C GLN A 10 -5.74 -33.45 -7.55
N ASP A 11 -4.78 -33.70 -6.67
CA ASP A 11 -3.46 -34.22 -7.05
C ASP A 11 -3.57 -35.62 -7.65
N LEU A 12 -4.41 -36.49 -7.06
CA LEU A 12 -4.65 -37.82 -7.60
C LEU A 12 -5.33 -37.79 -8.97
N ALA A 13 -6.19 -36.81 -9.25
CA ALA A 13 -6.77 -36.62 -10.58
C ALA A 13 -5.69 -36.31 -11.64
N VAL A 14 -4.70 -35.49 -11.29
CA VAL A 14 -3.55 -35.20 -12.18
C VAL A 14 -2.64 -36.43 -12.31
N ILE A 15 -2.34 -37.14 -11.22
CA ILE A 15 -1.51 -38.34 -11.26
C ILE A 15 -2.16 -39.46 -12.08
N PHE A 16 -3.50 -39.55 -12.08
CA PHE A 16 -4.25 -40.55 -12.84
C PHE A 16 -4.01 -40.44 -14.34
N THR A 17 -3.87 -39.24 -14.90
CA THR A 17 -3.61 -39.06 -16.34
C THR A 17 -2.20 -39.50 -16.73
N GLN A 18 -1.24 -39.34 -15.82
CA GLN A 18 0.15 -39.76 -16.04
C GLN A 18 0.37 -41.26 -15.79
N THR A 19 -0.31 -41.84 -14.79
CA THR A 19 -0.07 -43.20 -14.31
C THR A 19 -1.37 -43.96 -13.99
N PRO A 20 -2.25 -44.22 -14.99
CA PRO A 20 -3.57 -44.81 -14.74
C PRO A 20 -3.54 -46.22 -14.14
N HIS A 21 -2.40 -46.90 -14.19
CA HIS A 21 -2.21 -48.27 -13.67
C HIS A 21 -1.78 -48.33 -12.19
N ALA A 22 -1.58 -47.20 -11.52
CA ALA A 22 -1.17 -47.20 -10.11
C ALA A 22 -2.19 -47.92 -9.22
N LEU A 23 -1.71 -48.66 -8.21
CA LEU A 23 -2.55 -49.53 -7.37
C LEU A 23 -3.69 -48.77 -6.66
N ILE A 24 -3.47 -47.50 -6.29
CA ILE A 24 -4.48 -46.68 -5.62
C ILE A 24 -5.76 -46.50 -6.45
N PHE A 25 -5.64 -46.50 -7.78
CA PHE A 25 -6.78 -46.34 -8.70
C PHE A 25 -7.62 -47.60 -8.89
N LYS A 26 -7.23 -48.72 -8.27
CA LYS A 26 -8.04 -49.96 -8.25
C LYS A 26 -9.14 -49.92 -7.18
N TYR A 27 -9.03 -49.03 -6.21
CA TYR A 27 -9.92 -48.95 -5.05
C TYR A 27 -10.91 -47.78 -5.16
N THR A 28 -12.07 -47.92 -4.50
CA THR A 28 -13.08 -46.85 -4.38
C THR A 28 -12.57 -45.73 -3.46
N PRO A 29 -12.83 -44.44 -3.76
CA PRO A 29 -13.65 -43.90 -4.86
C PRO A 29 -12.93 -43.74 -6.21
N PHE A 30 -11.63 -44.02 -6.28
CA PHE A 30 -10.79 -43.69 -7.43
C PHE A 30 -10.99 -44.59 -8.66
N ASN A 31 -11.56 -45.77 -8.49
CA ASN A 31 -11.95 -46.64 -9.60
C ASN A 31 -13.31 -46.29 -10.24
N SER A 32 -14.05 -45.31 -9.68
CA SER A 32 -15.40 -44.96 -10.12
C SER A 32 -15.41 -44.15 -11.43
N PRO A 33 -16.50 -44.22 -12.23
CA PRO A 33 -16.67 -43.36 -13.40
C PRO A 33 -16.62 -41.86 -13.05
N SER A 34 -17.23 -41.46 -11.93
CA SER A 34 -17.25 -40.07 -11.48
C SER A 34 -15.86 -39.50 -11.21
N PHE A 35 -14.94 -40.31 -10.66
CA PHE A 35 -13.55 -39.88 -10.47
C PHE A 35 -12.81 -39.76 -11.82
N ARG A 36 -13.09 -40.63 -12.79
CA ARG A 36 -12.49 -40.56 -14.13
C ARG A 36 -12.94 -39.32 -14.89
N ASP A 37 -14.23 -39.00 -14.85
CA ASP A 37 -14.78 -37.77 -15.45
C ASP A 37 -14.20 -36.51 -14.79
N PHE A 38 -14.06 -36.55 -13.45
CA PHE A 38 -13.40 -35.50 -12.69
C PHE A 38 -11.92 -35.34 -13.08
N ALA A 39 -11.16 -36.44 -13.23
CA ALA A 39 -9.76 -36.39 -13.62
C ALA A 39 -9.56 -35.85 -15.04
N ALA A 40 -10.41 -36.29 -15.98
CA ALA A 40 -10.39 -35.81 -17.36
C ALA A 40 -10.71 -34.31 -17.45
N SER A 41 -11.77 -33.86 -16.77
CA SER A 41 -12.15 -32.43 -16.76
C SER A 41 -11.13 -31.56 -16.04
N SER A 42 -10.55 -32.04 -14.94
CA SER A 42 -9.52 -31.29 -14.20
C SER A 42 -8.26 -31.07 -15.03
N THR A 43 -7.82 -32.09 -15.78
CA THR A 43 -6.63 -31.97 -16.64
C THR A 43 -6.87 -30.99 -17.78
N ALA A 44 -8.01 -31.07 -18.46
CA ALA A 44 -8.37 -30.12 -19.51
C ALA A 44 -8.46 -28.67 -18.98
N ALA A 45 -8.96 -28.47 -17.75
CA ALA A 45 -9.01 -27.16 -17.12
C ALA A 45 -7.61 -26.63 -16.77
N ILE A 46 -6.70 -27.48 -16.31
CA ILE A 46 -5.30 -27.12 -16.03
C ILE A 46 -4.60 -26.72 -17.33
N ASP A 47 -4.72 -27.51 -18.39
CA ASP A 47 -4.09 -27.22 -19.69
C ASP A 47 -4.60 -25.88 -20.27
N ALA A 48 -5.91 -25.62 -20.18
CA ALA A 48 -6.50 -24.36 -20.61
C ALA A 48 -6.00 -23.15 -19.78
N ALA A 49 -5.88 -23.33 -18.47
CA ALA A 49 -5.35 -22.30 -17.58
C ALA A 49 -3.86 -22.04 -17.84
N GLU A 50 -3.06 -23.08 -18.10
CA GLU A 50 -1.64 -22.96 -18.43
C GLU A 50 -1.44 -22.25 -19.77
N GLU A 51 -2.22 -22.60 -20.81
CA GLU A 51 -2.13 -21.91 -22.10
C GLU A 51 -2.53 -20.43 -21.98
N THR A 52 -3.57 -20.14 -21.19
CA THR A 52 -3.97 -18.75 -20.88
C THR A 52 -2.86 -18.00 -20.17
N ALA A 53 -2.21 -18.62 -19.17
CA ALA A 53 -1.09 -18.03 -18.46
C ALA A 53 0.12 -17.81 -19.39
N ARG A 54 0.42 -18.77 -20.27
CA ARG A 54 1.49 -18.68 -21.28
C ARG A 54 1.28 -17.50 -22.23
N LEU A 55 0.06 -17.32 -22.73
CA LEU A 55 -0.32 -16.17 -23.56
C LEU A 55 -0.22 -14.85 -22.78
N ALA A 56 -0.63 -14.83 -21.51
CA ALA A 56 -0.49 -13.65 -20.66
C ALA A 56 0.99 -13.28 -20.44
N PHE A 57 1.86 -14.27 -20.21
CA PHE A 57 3.30 -14.06 -20.06
C PHE A 57 3.96 -13.55 -21.35
N GLN A 58 3.55 -14.04 -22.52
CA GLN A 58 4.05 -13.53 -23.80
C GLN A 58 3.65 -12.07 -24.05
N ASN A 59 2.49 -11.66 -23.55
CA ASN A 59 2.00 -10.29 -23.65
C ASN A 59 2.48 -9.37 -22.51
N LEU A 60 3.26 -9.90 -21.56
CA LEU A 60 3.72 -9.15 -20.39
C LEU A 60 4.55 -7.91 -20.75
N PRO A 61 5.47 -7.94 -21.73
CA PRO A 61 6.18 -6.73 -22.17
C PRO A 61 5.23 -5.65 -22.69
N GLN A 62 4.20 -6.03 -23.46
CA GLN A 62 3.21 -5.08 -23.98
C GLN A 62 2.36 -4.50 -22.84
N HIS A 63 1.93 -5.31 -21.88
CA HIS A 63 1.18 -4.85 -20.72
C HIS A 63 2.01 -3.92 -19.83
N LEU A 64 3.31 -4.22 -19.64
CA LEU A 64 4.23 -3.33 -18.92
C LEU A 64 4.44 -2.00 -19.64
N VAL A 65 4.63 -2.04 -20.97
CA VAL A 65 4.77 -0.81 -21.77
C VAL A 65 3.49 0.02 -21.71
N ALA A 66 2.32 -0.61 -21.88
CA ALA A 66 1.04 0.07 -21.78
C ALA A 66 0.81 0.67 -20.38
N SER A 67 1.16 -0.07 -19.32
CA SER A 67 1.08 0.40 -17.94
C SER A 67 2.02 1.59 -17.68
N LEU A 68 3.27 1.51 -18.14
CA LEU A 68 4.23 2.62 -18.04
C LEU A 68 3.79 3.85 -18.84
N GLN A 69 3.28 3.66 -20.06
CA GLN A 69 2.72 4.74 -20.87
C GLN A 69 1.53 5.40 -20.18
N GLY A 70 0.62 4.62 -19.60
CA GLY A 70 -0.50 5.14 -18.81
C GLY A 70 -0.05 5.92 -17.57
N ALA A 71 0.96 5.41 -16.86
CA ALA A 71 1.53 6.09 -15.69
C ALA A 71 2.23 7.41 -16.07
N LEU A 72 3.02 7.41 -17.14
CA LEU A 72 3.68 8.63 -17.65
C LEU A 72 2.67 9.65 -18.16
N ALA A 73 1.63 9.22 -18.89
CA ALA A 73 0.55 10.10 -19.32
C ALA A 73 -0.17 10.75 -18.14
N THR A 74 -0.47 9.96 -17.09
CA THR A 74 -1.10 10.46 -15.87
C THR A 74 -0.21 11.48 -15.15
N LYS A 75 1.10 11.22 -15.07
CA LYS A 75 2.06 12.13 -14.46
C LYS A 75 2.20 13.44 -15.25
N ASN A 76 2.24 13.37 -16.58
CA ASN A 76 2.30 14.56 -17.43
C ASN A 76 1.04 15.42 -17.28
N LEU A 77 -0.15 14.80 -17.20
CA LEU A 77 -1.40 15.52 -16.94
C LEU A 77 -1.42 16.19 -15.56
N ALA A 78 -0.89 15.52 -14.53
CA ALA A 78 -0.78 16.09 -13.20
C ALA A 78 0.18 17.29 -13.16
N PHE A 79 1.33 17.18 -13.83
CA PHE A 79 2.30 18.26 -13.94
C PHE A 79 1.75 19.47 -14.70
N GLU A 80 1.06 19.24 -15.82
CA GLU A 80 0.43 20.34 -16.58
C GLU A 80 -0.64 21.05 -15.74
N ARG A 81 -1.43 20.30 -14.96
CA ARG A 81 -2.42 20.87 -14.03
C ARG A 81 -1.76 21.73 -12.95
N GLU A 82 -0.67 21.26 -12.36
CA GLU A 82 0.07 22.03 -11.35
C GLU A 82 0.60 23.33 -11.94
N ARG A 83 1.15 23.27 -13.16
CA ARG A 83 1.60 24.45 -13.91
C ARG A 83 0.47 25.44 -14.18
N GLN A 84 -0.72 24.94 -14.52
CA GLN A 84 -1.92 25.75 -14.77
C GLN A 84 -2.42 26.41 -13.48
N ASN A 85 -2.43 25.68 -12.36
CA ASN A 85 -2.79 26.22 -11.05
C ASN A 85 -1.85 27.33 -10.63
N TYR A 86 -0.54 27.12 -10.78
CA TYR A 86 0.47 28.15 -10.50
C TYR A 86 0.26 29.40 -11.36
N HIS A 87 -0.07 29.22 -12.65
CA HIS A 87 -0.37 30.34 -13.54
C HIS A 87 -1.62 31.13 -13.09
N ASN A 88 -2.68 30.43 -12.68
CA ASN A 88 -3.90 31.04 -12.18
C ASN A 88 -3.66 31.79 -10.86
N GLU A 89 -2.88 31.23 -9.95
CA GLU A 89 -2.50 31.85 -8.69
C GLU A 89 -1.67 33.13 -8.92
N MET A 90 -0.68 33.06 -9.81
CA MET A 90 0.11 34.24 -10.20
C MET A 90 -0.74 35.33 -10.87
N ALA A 91 -1.73 34.95 -11.68
CA ALA A 91 -2.68 35.89 -12.27
C ALA A 91 -3.57 36.54 -11.18
N SER A 92 -4.02 35.76 -10.19
CA SER A 92 -4.78 36.27 -9.04
C SER A 92 -3.96 37.27 -8.22
N MET A 93 -2.73 36.92 -7.85
CA MET A 93 -1.83 37.82 -7.12
C MET A 93 -1.53 39.09 -7.90
N ARG A 94 -1.35 39.02 -9.22
CA ARG A 94 -1.17 40.20 -10.07
C ARG A 94 -2.41 41.11 -10.03
N ASN A 95 -3.61 40.55 -10.04
CA ASN A 95 -4.85 41.32 -9.94
C ASN A 95 -5.00 41.98 -8.56
N GLU A 96 -4.69 41.26 -7.47
CA GLU A 96 -4.70 41.79 -6.10
C GLU A 96 -3.72 42.96 -5.92
N LEU A 97 -2.49 42.81 -6.42
CA LEU A 97 -1.49 43.89 -6.41
C LEU A 97 -1.96 45.09 -7.24
N GLY A 98 -2.64 44.86 -8.37
CA GLY A 98 -3.26 45.91 -9.17
C GLY A 98 -4.34 46.67 -8.40
N GLN A 99 -5.21 45.97 -7.67
CA GLN A 99 -6.25 46.60 -6.84
C GLN A 99 -5.64 47.40 -5.67
N MET A 100 -4.64 46.84 -4.99
CA MET A 100 -3.92 47.54 -3.92
C MET A 100 -3.26 48.82 -4.42
N LYS A 101 -2.66 48.78 -5.63
CA LYS A 101 -2.11 49.97 -6.27
C LYS A 101 -3.17 51.03 -6.52
N THR A 102 -4.34 50.66 -7.06
CA THR A 102 -5.46 51.60 -7.28
C THR A 102 -5.95 52.23 -5.98
N LEU A 103 -6.04 51.46 -4.89
CA LEU A 103 -6.42 51.99 -3.57
C LEU A 103 -5.38 52.99 -3.03
N LEU A 104 -4.09 52.69 -3.19
CA LEU A 104 -3.00 53.61 -2.82
C LEU A 104 -3.05 54.93 -3.61
N GLU A 105 -3.32 54.87 -4.92
CA GLU A 105 -3.48 56.07 -5.76
C GLU A 105 -4.69 56.93 -5.34
N LEU A 106 -5.80 56.30 -4.96
CA LEU A 106 -7.00 57.01 -4.47
C LEU A 106 -6.74 57.74 -3.14
N VAL A 107 -6.01 57.11 -2.22
CA VAL A 107 -5.62 57.70 -0.92
C VAL A 107 -4.58 58.80 -1.11
N ALA A 108 -3.63 58.64 -2.04
CA ALA A 108 -2.63 59.67 -2.33
C ALA A 108 -3.23 60.90 -3.04
N GLY A 109 -4.24 60.71 -3.89
CA GLY A 109 -4.89 61.78 -4.65
C GLY A 109 -5.78 62.73 -3.82
N THR A 110 -6.21 62.34 -2.62
CA THR A 110 -7.15 63.12 -1.79
C THR A 110 -6.50 64.25 -0.96
N LYS A 111 -5.17 64.45 -1.03
CA LYS A 111 -4.45 65.51 -0.29
C LYS A 111 -4.01 66.71 -1.15
N ARG A 112 -4.78 67.09 -2.17
CA ARG A 112 -4.50 68.31 -2.97
C ARG A 112 -5.61 69.36 -2.91
N VAL A 113 -6.11 69.69 -1.72
CA VAL A 113 -6.84 70.93 -1.50
C VAL A 113 -6.36 71.61 -0.21
N LYS A 114 -5.83 72.83 -0.39
CA LYS A 114 -5.53 73.87 0.60
C LYS A 114 -4.54 73.52 1.72
N ARG A 115 -3.33 74.08 1.60
CA ARG A 115 -2.82 75.08 2.55
C ARG A 115 -1.65 75.85 1.95
N ALA A 116 -1.94 77.10 1.60
CA ALA A 116 -0.99 78.18 1.70
C ALA A 116 -0.69 78.45 3.20
N HIS A 117 0.46 79.06 3.45
CA HIS A 117 1.01 79.56 4.71
C HIS A 117 1.80 78.59 5.61
N GLY A 118 3.10 78.91 5.75
CA GLY A 118 3.67 79.15 7.07
C GLY A 118 4.85 78.27 7.49
N ASN A 119 6.06 78.78 7.22
CA ASN A 119 7.23 78.87 8.10
C ASN A 119 7.70 77.70 9.00
N LEU A 120 9.02 77.45 8.86
CA LEU A 120 10.05 77.29 9.91
C LEU A 120 9.69 76.47 11.17
N THR A 121 10.40 75.37 11.41
CA THR A 121 11.50 75.31 12.41
C THR A 121 12.09 73.89 12.51
N GLU A 122 13.41 73.87 12.72
CA GLU A 122 14.27 72.74 13.06
C GLU A 122 13.86 72.01 14.35
N GLY A 123 14.28 70.75 14.50
CA GLY A 123 14.27 70.08 15.80
C GLY A 123 14.66 68.61 15.75
N LEU A 124 15.93 68.33 16.09
CA LEU A 124 16.54 67.03 16.36
C LEU A 124 15.83 66.22 17.47
N SER A 125 15.92 64.88 17.39
CA SER A 125 15.93 63.89 18.50
C SER A 125 15.74 62.50 17.86
N ASP A 126 16.79 61.73 17.56
CA ASP A 126 17.54 60.82 18.45
C ASP A 126 16.67 60.00 19.41
N GLY A 127 16.86 58.68 19.41
CA GLY A 127 16.00 57.73 20.11
C GLY A 127 16.27 56.26 19.75
N VAL A 128 17.46 55.78 20.07
CA VAL A 128 17.86 54.36 20.09
C VAL A 128 17.03 53.61 21.14
N SER A 129 16.47 52.45 20.79
CA SER A 129 15.93 51.48 21.75
C SER A 129 16.43 50.07 21.41
N GLU A 130 17.40 49.66 22.21
CA GLU A 130 18.05 48.37 22.27
C GLU A 130 17.27 47.47 23.24
N LEU A 131 16.66 46.40 22.73
CA LEU A 131 15.96 45.39 23.54
C LEU A 131 16.86 44.15 23.67
N ALA A 132 17.48 44.03 24.83
CA ALA A 132 18.23 42.84 25.24
C ALA A 132 17.27 41.66 25.49
N VAL A 133 17.51 40.54 24.82
CA VAL A 133 16.81 39.26 25.01
C VAL A 133 17.66 38.39 25.94
N THR A 134 17.21 38.22 27.18
CA THR A 134 17.85 37.35 28.17
C THR A 134 17.46 35.89 27.92
N THR A 135 18.45 35.09 27.53
CA THR A 135 18.37 33.63 27.35
C THR A 135 18.44 32.94 28.72
N SER A 136 17.49 32.08 29.06
CA SER A 136 17.57 31.19 30.22
C SER A 136 17.55 29.72 29.78
N ASN A 137 18.73 29.11 29.77
CA ASN A 137 18.94 27.68 29.58
C ASN A 137 18.83 26.98 30.94
N SER A 138 17.92 26.01 31.06
CA SER A 138 17.94 25.02 32.14
C SER A 138 18.03 23.62 31.53
N ALA A 139 19.12 22.92 31.83
CA ALA A 139 19.37 21.54 31.41
C ALA A 139 18.89 20.57 32.49
N PRO A 140 18.24 19.44 32.14
CA PRO A 140 17.89 18.41 33.13
C PRO A 140 19.03 17.40 33.31
N LYS A 141 19.29 17.07 34.59
CA LYS A 141 20.22 16.04 35.04
C LYS A 141 19.73 14.64 34.64
N HIS A 142 20.58 13.84 34.01
CA HIS A 142 20.36 12.43 33.74
C HIS A 142 20.67 11.57 34.97
N SER A 143 19.74 10.67 35.31
CA SER A 143 19.87 9.65 36.35
C SER A 143 20.12 8.29 35.69
N THR A 144 21.19 7.61 36.09
CA THR A 144 21.60 6.27 35.64
C THR A 144 20.83 5.17 36.38
N PRO A 145 20.30 4.13 35.70
CA PRO A 145 19.77 2.93 36.37
C PRO A 145 20.82 1.80 36.47
N PRO A 146 20.68 0.86 37.44
CA PRO A 146 21.66 -0.19 37.73
C PRO A 146 21.55 -1.39 36.76
N PRO A 147 22.62 -2.22 36.64
CA PRO A 147 22.64 -3.38 35.76
C PRO A 147 21.85 -4.57 36.34
N PHE A 148 21.08 -5.24 35.48
CA PHE A 148 20.48 -6.53 35.76
C PHE A 148 21.43 -7.66 35.35
N ASP A 149 21.74 -8.53 36.30
CA ASP A 149 22.51 -9.75 36.12
C ASP A 149 21.56 -10.89 35.67
N THR A 150 21.81 -11.46 34.49
CA THR A 150 21.09 -12.62 33.97
C THR A 150 22.07 -13.77 33.85
N SER A 151 22.25 -14.47 34.96
CA SER A 151 22.94 -15.76 35.01
C SER A 151 21.92 -16.87 35.27
N ASP A 152 22.06 -17.96 34.52
CA ASP A 152 21.52 -19.31 34.74
C ASP A 152 20.08 -19.65 34.34
N LEU A 153 19.93 -20.18 33.11
CA LEU A 153 19.06 -21.33 32.85
C LEU A 153 19.71 -22.30 31.84
N PRO A 154 19.75 -23.62 32.12
CA PRO A 154 20.29 -24.62 31.21
C PRO A 154 19.23 -24.97 30.16
N PHE A 155 19.53 -24.71 28.88
CA PHE A 155 18.67 -25.10 27.76
C PHE A 155 19.07 -26.48 27.26
N ASP A 156 18.16 -27.43 27.48
CA ASP A 156 18.30 -28.80 27.04
C ASP A 156 18.03 -28.95 25.54
N MET A 157 18.69 -29.94 24.98
CA MET A 157 19.04 -30.14 23.59
C MET A 157 17.92 -30.90 22.84
N PHE A 158 17.33 -30.30 21.79
CA PHE A 158 16.47 -31.03 20.84
C PHE A 158 16.96 -30.87 19.39
N PRO A 159 16.90 -31.94 18.58
CA PRO A 159 17.48 -31.97 17.22
C PRO A 159 16.59 -31.27 16.18
N PRO A 160 17.16 -30.86 15.03
CA PRO A 160 16.43 -30.13 14.00
C PRO A 160 15.75 -31.09 12.99
N ASP A 161 14.49 -30.81 12.67
CA ASP A 161 13.78 -31.40 11.53
C ASP A 161 13.77 -30.45 10.31
N PRO A 162 13.68 -31.01 9.08
CA PRO A 162 14.02 -30.30 7.86
C PRO A 162 12.87 -29.48 7.25
N VAL A 163 13.31 -28.45 6.55
CA VAL A 163 12.58 -27.42 5.80
C VAL A 163 11.93 -28.01 4.54
N LEU A 164 10.70 -27.60 4.19
CA LEU A 164 10.35 -27.33 2.79
C LEU A 164 9.08 -26.45 2.63
N ASP A 165 9.33 -25.28 2.04
CA ASP A 165 8.63 -24.53 0.99
C ASP A 165 7.10 -24.32 0.89
N ALA A 166 6.83 -23.10 0.44
CA ALA A 166 5.59 -22.41 0.20
C ALA A 166 4.86 -22.86 -1.07
N PHE A 167 3.53 -22.68 -1.11
CA PHE A 167 2.83 -22.37 -2.36
C PHE A 167 1.56 -21.54 -2.13
N ILE A 168 1.38 -20.57 -3.02
CA ILE A 168 0.32 -19.54 -3.10
C ILE A 168 -0.95 -20.18 -3.68
N ALA A 169 -2.09 -20.01 -3.00
CA ALA A 169 -3.42 -20.37 -3.51
C ALA A 169 -4.11 -19.13 -4.08
N ALA A 170 -4.20 -19.03 -5.41
CA ALA A 170 -5.08 -18.08 -6.09
C ALA A 170 -6.39 -18.80 -6.48
N SER A 171 -7.49 -18.40 -5.84
CA SER A 171 -8.83 -18.86 -6.19
C SER A 171 -9.32 -18.10 -7.44
N PHE A 172 -9.55 -18.81 -8.55
CA PHE A 172 -10.24 -18.25 -9.71
C PHE A 172 -11.61 -18.91 -9.90
N THR A 173 -12.64 -18.09 -9.81
CA THR A 173 -14.00 -18.39 -10.28
C THR A 173 -14.10 -17.99 -11.75
N HIS A 174 -14.35 -18.94 -12.64
CA HIS A 174 -14.61 -18.67 -14.07
C HIS A 174 -16.06 -18.25 -14.33
N PRO A 175 -16.31 -17.27 -15.22
CA PRO A 175 -17.57 -17.17 -15.94
C PRO A 175 -17.49 -17.95 -17.27
N ASN A 176 -18.60 -18.63 -17.57
CA ASN A 176 -18.86 -19.41 -18.78
C ASN A 176 -19.08 -18.46 -19.98
N VAL A 177 -18.35 -18.63 -21.09
CA VAL A 177 -18.57 -17.90 -22.35
C VAL A 177 -18.70 -18.90 -23.50
N PRO A 178 -19.77 -18.83 -24.31
CA PRO A 178 -19.97 -19.74 -25.44
C PRO A 178 -19.15 -19.31 -26.67
N MET A 179 -18.51 -20.29 -27.32
CA MET A 179 -17.83 -20.18 -28.61
C MET A 179 -18.79 -19.77 -29.74
N PRO A 180 -18.38 -18.90 -30.68
CA PRO A 180 -18.93 -18.87 -32.02
C PRO A 180 -18.00 -19.52 -33.06
N ALA A 181 -18.65 -19.94 -34.13
CA ALA A 181 -18.17 -20.82 -35.18
C ALA A 181 -17.22 -20.17 -36.22
N THR A 182 -16.53 -21.09 -36.88
CA THR A 182 -15.59 -21.03 -38.00
C THR A 182 -15.98 -20.10 -39.16
N LEU A 183 -14.99 -19.36 -39.70
CA LEU A 183 -15.03 -18.73 -41.03
C LEU A 183 -13.65 -18.82 -41.74
N PRO A 184 -13.62 -18.74 -43.10
CA PRO A 184 -12.58 -19.30 -43.97
C PRO A 184 -11.38 -18.35 -44.26
N PRO A 185 -10.30 -18.84 -44.89
CA PRO A 185 -9.08 -18.06 -45.11
C PRO A 185 -9.22 -17.05 -46.26
N THR A 186 -8.96 -15.77 -45.97
CA THR A 186 -8.90 -14.70 -46.97
C THR A 186 -7.46 -14.37 -47.33
N SER A 187 -7.22 -14.35 -48.64
CA SER A 187 -5.96 -14.13 -49.33
C SER A 187 -5.37 -12.74 -49.09
N THR A 188 -4.05 -12.70 -48.86
CA THR A 188 -3.24 -11.49 -48.63
C THR A 188 -3.03 -10.74 -49.94
N GLN A 189 -3.59 -9.52 -50.07
CA GLN A 189 -3.11 -8.53 -51.04
C GLN A 189 -2.67 -7.26 -50.30
N LEU A 190 -1.41 -6.89 -50.55
CA LEU A 190 -0.78 -5.66 -50.10
C LEU A 190 -1.34 -4.48 -50.91
N ALA A 191 -2.21 -3.69 -50.29
CA ALA A 191 -2.62 -2.39 -50.82
C ALA A 191 -2.12 -1.29 -49.87
N VAL A 192 -1.25 -0.43 -50.40
CA VAL A 192 -0.80 0.81 -49.77
C VAL A 192 -1.98 1.79 -49.78
N LEU A 193 -2.59 2.02 -48.61
CA LEU A 193 -3.64 3.01 -48.43
C LEU A 193 -3.08 4.24 -47.72
N HIS A 194 -3.12 5.37 -48.44
CA HIS A 194 -2.92 6.70 -47.87
C HIS A 194 -3.95 6.95 -46.77
N THR A 195 -3.47 7.26 -45.57
CA THR A 195 -4.30 7.66 -44.43
C THR A 195 -4.80 9.09 -44.59
N PRO A 196 -6.12 9.35 -44.71
CA PRO A 196 -6.66 10.69 -44.55
C PRO A 196 -6.56 11.12 -43.08
N VAL A 197 -6.00 12.30 -42.86
CA VAL A 197 -5.89 12.95 -41.54
C VAL A 197 -7.30 13.34 -41.08
N PHE A 198 -7.83 12.61 -40.09
CA PHE A 198 -9.06 12.98 -39.40
C PHE A 198 -8.77 14.05 -38.32
N PRO A 199 -9.51 15.17 -38.28
CA PRO A 199 -9.38 16.13 -37.19
C PRO A 199 -9.88 15.52 -35.87
N LEU A 200 -8.98 15.43 -34.90
CA LEU A 200 -9.28 14.95 -33.54
C LEU A 200 -10.25 15.93 -32.84
N PRO A 201 -11.34 15.45 -32.22
CA PRO A 201 -12.15 16.27 -31.33
C PRO A 201 -11.38 16.60 -30.05
N SER A 202 -10.93 17.85 -29.94
CA SER A 202 -10.18 18.44 -28.82
C SER A 202 -11.03 18.66 -27.55
N SER A 203 -11.59 17.60 -26.99
CA SER A 203 -12.30 17.67 -25.70
C SER A 203 -12.05 16.41 -24.88
N THR A 204 -10.80 16.23 -24.45
CA THR A 204 -10.48 15.26 -23.40
C THR A 204 -10.87 15.90 -22.05
N PRO A 205 -11.92 15.41 -21.35
CA PRO A 205 -12.30 15.96 -20.06
C PRO A 205 -11.14 15.80 -19.07
N GLN A 206 -10.71 16.93 -18.47
CA GLN A 206 -9.73 16.92 -17.38
C GLN A 206 -10.24 15.99 -16.26
N PRO A 207 -9.40 15.10 -15.69
CA PRO A 207 -9.80 14.29 -14.54
C PRO A 207 -9.82 15.19 -13.31
N SER A 208 -10.91 15.90 -13.09
CA SER A 208 -11.16 16.68 -11.88
C SER A 208 -10.75 15.85 -10.67
N THR A 209 -10.14 16.48 -9.66
CA THR A 209 -9.94 15.87 -8.34
C THR A 209 -11.33 15.64 -7.75
N TYR A 210 -12.01 14.62 -8.25
CA TYR A 210 -13.38 14.29 -7.95
C TYR A 210 -13.37 13.81 -6.52
N THR A 211 -13.69 14.74 -5.64
CA THR A 211 -13.97 14.44 -4.25
C THR A 211 -15.41 13.96 -4.29
N PRO A 212 -15.66 12.64 -4.17
CA PRO A 212 -17.03 12.14 -4.27
C PRO A 212 -17.84 12.83 -3.17
N GLY A 213 -18.91 13.49 -3.61
CA GLY A 213 -19.66 14.44 -2.79
C GLY A 213 -20.74 13.76 -1.97
N SER A 214 -21.32 12.68 -2.53
CA SER A 214 -22.31 11.89 -1.80
C SER A 214 -21.65 10.75 -1.01
N PRO A 215 -22.29 10.30 0.10
CA PRO A 215 -21.86 9.11 0.81
C PRO A 215 -21.78 7.86 -0.06
N GLU A 216 -22.71 7.72 -1.00
CA GLU A 216 -22.81 6.56 -1.90
C GLU A 216 -21.65 6.52 -2.89
N GLU A 217 -21.28 7.65 -3.49
CA GLU A 217 -20.15 7.75 -4.41
C GLU A 217 -18.83 7.42 -3.69
N ARG A 218 -18.66 7.90 -2.45
CA ARG A 218 -17.48 7.53 -1.62
C ARG A 218 -17.46 6.05 -1.29
N GLN A 219 -18.62 5.46 -1.02
CA GLN A 219 -18.70 4.02 -0.75
C GLN A 219 -18.31 3.21 -1.99
N GLN A 220 -18.83 3.57 -3.16
CA GLN A 220 -18.51 2.94 -4.43
C GLN A 220 -17.01 3.07 -4.75
N PHE A 221 -16.41 4.24 -4.48
CA PHE A 221 -14.96 4.43 -4.61
C PHE A 221 -14.17 3.40 -3.78
N TYR A 222 -14.54 3.18 -2.51
CA TYR A 222 -13.87 2.18 -1.68
C TYR A 222 -14.16 0.73 -2.11
N PHE A 223 -15.37 0.44 -2.58
CA PHE A 223 -15.69 -0.87 -3.15
C PHE A 223 -14.87 -1.18 -4.40
N GLN A 224 -14.67 -0.21 -5.28
CA GLN A 224 -13.81 -0.37 -6.46
C GLN A 224 -12.35 -0.54 -6.05
N ARG A 225 -11.87 0.23 -5.08
CA ARG A 225 -10.47 0.22 -4.67
C ARG A 225 -10.06 -1.04 -3.90
N TYR A 226 -10.93 -1.54 -3.02
CA TYR A 226 -10.59 -2.63 -2.08
C TYR A 226 -11.39 -3.92 -2.27
N GLY A 227 -12.41 -3.90 -3.14
CA GLY A 227 -13.42 -4.93 -3.21
C GLY A 227 -14.53 -4.74 -2.17
N ALA A 228 -15.78 -5.00 -2.59
CA ALA A 228 -16.95 -4.81 -1.74
C ALA A 228 -16.91 -5.68 -0.47
N ASP A 229 -16.50 -6.93 -0.58
CA ASP A 229 -16.46 -7.88 0.54
C ASP A 229 -15.40 -7.49 1.57
N ARG A 230 -14.20 -7.11 1.10
CA ARG A 230 -13.09 -6.66 1.95
C ARG A 230 -13.51 -5.42 2.74
N PHE A 231 -14.12 -4.44 2.08
CA PHE A 231 -14.55 -3.20 2.75
C PHE A 231 -15.70 -3.42 3.74
N ARG A 232 -16.69 -4.26 3.40
CA ARG A 232 -17.84 -4.57 4.27
C ARG A 232 -17.43 -5.26 5.57
N LYS A 233 -16.38 -6.08 5.57
CA LYS A 233 -15.85 -6.72 6.78
C LYS A 233 -15.47 -5.73 7.88
N HIS A 234 -15.14 -4.49 7.54
CA HIS A 234 -14.78 -3.45 8.51
C HIS A 234 -15.98 -2.74 9.14
N SER A 235 -17.23 -3.13 8.85
CA SER A 235 -18.44 -2.43 9.33
C SER A 235 -18.29 -0.90 9.27
N PRO A 236 -18.05 -0.34 8.06
CA PRO A 236 -17.66 1.05 7.90
C PRO A 236 -18.77 2.00 8.38
N GLU A 237 -18.39 3.15 8.91
CA GLU A 237 -19.32 4.15 9.44
C GLU A 237 -19.05 5.51 8.81
N TRP A 238 -20.12 6.25 8.53
CA TRP A 238 -20.03 7.60 7.97
C TRP A 238 -19.71 8.60 9.08
N VAL A 239 -18.50 9.15 9.07
CA VAL A 239 -17.99 10.09 10.07
C VAL A 239 -17.24 11.22 9.37
N ASP A 240 -17.55 12.47 9.70
CA ASP A 240 -16.90 13.67 9.15
C ASP A 240 -16.85 13.69 7.61
N GLY A 241 -17.95 13.29 6.97
CA GLY A 241 -18.06 13.23 5.52
C GLY A 241 -17.27 12.11 4.85
N ASN A 242 -16.82 11.09 5.59
CA ASN A 242 -16.08 9.95 5.02
C ASN A 242 -16.49 8.61 5.65
N TRP A 243 -16.38 7.52 4.88
CA TRP A 243 -16.53 6.18 5.42
C TRP A 243 -15.26 5.76 6.15
N LEU A 244 -15.34 5.59 7.47
CA LEU A 244 -14.23 5.16 8.30
C LEU A 244 -14.39 3.66 8.65
N PRO A 245 -13.44 2.80 8.26
CA PRO A 245 -13.48 1.39 8.63
C PRO A 245 -13.31 1.22 10.14
N ARG A 246 -14.03 0.26 10.74
CA ARG A 246 -13.72 -0.27 12.07
C ARG A 246 -12.77 -1.44 11.89
N TYR A 247 -11.64 -1.38 12.57
CA TYR A 247 -10.62 -2.40 12.49
C TYR A 247 -10.26 -2.91 13.87
N LYS A 248 -10.20 -4.23 13.99
CA LYS A 248 -9.79 -4.93 15.20
C LYS A 248 -8.55 -5.73 14.84
N TYR A 249 -7.46 -5.45 15.54
CA TYR A 249 -6.22 -6.20 15.36
C TYR A 249 -6.46 -7.68 15.63
N SER A 250 -5.89 -8.52 14.76
CA SER A 250 -5.94 -9.96 14.93
C SER A 250 -5.07 -10.39 16.12
N PHE A 251 -5.26 -11.62 16.61
CA PHE A 251 -4.30 -12.19 17.55
C PHE A 251 -3.08 -12.68 16.74
N ALA A 252 -1.93 -12.09 17.02
CA ALA A 252 -0.66 -12.46 16.41
C ALA A 252 0.10 -13.40 17.33
N ASP A 253 0.39 -14.60 16.84
CA ASP A 253 1.15 -15.58 17.62
C ASP A 253 2.65 -15.46 17.33
N GLY A 254 2.99 -15.34 16.05
CA GLY A 254 4.34 -15.14 15.54
C GLY A 254 4.70 -13.66 15.44
N ILE A 255 6.00 -13.35 15.61
CA ILE A 255 6.54 -12.00 15.39
C ILE A 255 6.21 -11.52 13.96
N TRP A 256 6.26 -12.44 12.99
CA TRP A 256 6.01 -12.14 11.58
C TRP A 256 4.55 -11.81 11.27
N ASP A 257 3.59 -12.26 12.09
CA ASP A 257 2.17 -11.98 11.88
C ASP A 257 1.89 -10.47 11.93
N TYR A 258 2.67 -9.71 12.71
CA TYR A 258 2.60 -8.25 12.70
C TYR A 258 2.94 -7.62 11.34
N TRP A 259 3.88 -8.21 10.61
CA TRP A 259 4.25 -7.76 9.27
C TRP A 259 3.21 -8.15 8.24
N VAL A 260 2.72 -9.39 8.29
CA VAL A 260 1.66 -9.89 7.40
C VAL A 260 0.40 -9.03 7.56
N GLU A 261 -0.03 -8.76 8.79
CA GLU A 261 -1.19 -7.89 9.04
C GLU A 261 -0.95 -6.45 8.58
N TRP A 262 0.29 -5.95 8.69
CA TRP A 262 0.65 -4.62 8.20
C TRP A 262 0.59 -4.50 6.68
N LYS A 263 1.19 -5.45 5.95
CA LYS A 263 1.36 -5.40 4.49
C LYS A 263 0.21 -6.00 3.70
N GLU A 264 -0.23 -7.19 4.10
CA GLU A 264 -1.18 -8.00 3.34
C GLU A 264 -2.60 -7.90 3.93
N GLY A 265 -2.68 -7.67 5.24
CA GLY A 265 -3.91 -7.87 6.00
C GLY A 265 -4.07 -9.32 6.44
N VAL A 266 -5.05 -9.57 7.31
CA VAL A 266 -5.37 -10.91 7.84
C VAL A 266 -6.87 -11.16 7.61
N ASP A 267 -7.29 -12.40 7.40
CA ASP A 267 -8.70 -12.81 7.25
C ASP A 267 -9.50 -12.03 6.19
N GLY A 268 -8.82 -11.54 5.15
CA GLY A 268 -9.41 -10.71 4.11
C GLY A 268 -9.91 -9.36 4.61
N PHE A 269 -9.31 -8.81 5.66
CA PHE A 269 -9.40 -7.40 5.99
C PHE A 269 -8.40 -6.59 5.16
N ILE A 270 -8.65 -5.28 5.01
CA ILE A 270 -7.71 -4.31 4.44
C ILE A 270 -6.45 -4.26 5.33
N SER A 271 -5.27 -4.20 4.71
CA SER A 271 -3.99 -4.14 5.42
C SER A 271 -3.87 -2.86 6.25
N VAL A 272 -3.10 -2.92 7.34
CA VAL A 272 -2.91 -1.74 8.21
C VAL A 272 -2.16 -0.61 7.49
N GLU A 273 -1.29 -0.95 6.54
CA GLU A 273 -0.62 0.02 5.68
C GLU A 273 -1.61 0.78 4.79
N GLU A 274 -2.52 0.08 4.11
CA GLU A 274 -3.56 0.71 3.27
C GLU A 274 -4.53 1.54 4.11
N LEU A 275 -4.90 1.05 5.30
CA LEU A 275 -5.72 1.79 6.26
C LEU A 275 -5.04 3.11 6.65
N THR A 276 -3.76 3.05 7.00
CA THR A 276 -2.98 4.22 7.41
C THR A 276 -2.75 5.18 6.24
N THR A 277 -2.54 4.67 5.03
CA THR A 277 -2.32 5.48 3.83
C THR A 277 -3.57 6.25 3.44
N THR A 278 -4.74 5.62 3.55
CA THR A 278 -6.00 6.19 3.06
C THR A 278 -6.69 7.07 4.09
N TRP A 279 -6.68 6.66 5.36
CA TRP A 279 -7.40 7.37 6.43
C TRP A 279 -6.46 8.01 7.48
N GLY A 280 -5.15 7.86 7.35
CA GLY A 280 -4.18 8.39 8.31
C GLY A 280 -4.38 7.80 9.71
N ALA A 281 -4.33 8.65 10.73
CA ALA A 281 -4.63 8.23 12.10
C ALA A 281 -6.14 8.12 12.41
N LYS A 282 -7.02 8.62 11.54
CA LYS A 282 -8.46 8.76 11.82
C LYS A 282 -9.17 7.42 11.92
N TRP A 283 -8.76 6.40 11.16
CA TRP A 283 -9.40 5.07 11.22
C TRP A 283 -9.30 4.41 12.61
N ARG A 284 -8.34 4.83 13.45
CA ARG A 284 -8.19 4.36 14.85
C ARG A 284 -9.13 5.06 15.84
N ARG A 285 -9.83 6.12 15.42
CA ARG A 285 -10.91 6.82 16.16
C ARG A 285 -10.54 7.25 17.58
N ASN A 286 -9.26 7.52 17.82
CA ASN A 286 -8.72 7.84 19.15
C ASN A 286 -9.09 6.83 20.26
N ILE A 287 -9.34 5.56 19.90
CA ILE A 287 -9.64 4.52 20.89
C ILE A 287 -8.31 4.03 21.50
N PRO A 288 -8.13 4.04 22.84
CA PRO A 288 -6.85 3.72 23.47
C PRO A 288 -6.33 2.32 23.15
N ALA A 289 -7.20 1.31 23.12
CA ALA A 289 -6.80 -0.09 22.89
C ALA A 289 -6.16 -0.30 21.50
N PRO A 290 -6.80 0.06 20.36
CA PRO A 290 -6.17 0.03 19.04
C PRO A 290 -4.91 0.90 18.93
N LYS A 291 -4.85 2.04 19.62
CA LYS A 291 -3.67 2.93 19.59
C LYS A 291 -2.46 2.26 20.25
N ASN A 292 -2.66 1.66 21.41
CA ASN A 292 -1.61 0.96 22.14
C ASN A 292 -1.11 -0.25 21.36
N GLU A 293 -2.03 -1.01 20.76
CA GLU A 293 -1.68 -2.18 19.96
C GLU A 293 -0.96 -1.81 18.66
N ASN A 294 -1.41 -0.75 17.97
CA ASN A 294 -0.69 -0.17 16.83
C ASN A 294 0.74 0.20 17.20
N THR A 295 0.92 0.89 18.34
CA THR A 295 2.24 1.33 18.79
C THR A 295 3.19 0.15 18.97
N ARG A 296 2.72 -0.95 19.57
CA ARG A 296 3.50 -2.18 19.71
C ARG A 296 3.89 -2.78 18.35
N ARG A 297 2.91 -2.98 17.47
CA ARG A 297 3.13 -3.55 16.14
C ARG A 297 4.09 -2.71 15.31
N MET A 298 4.00 -1.39 15.42
CA MET A 298 4.89 -0.46 14.72
C MET A 298 6.36 -0.60 15.13
N HIS A 299 6.69 -1.06 16.36
CA HIS A 299 8.09 -1.32 16.69
C HIS A 299 8.72 -2.39 15.78
N VAL A 300 7.99 -3.49 15.56
CA VAL A 300 8.41 -4.60 14.70
C VAL A 300 8.38 -4.18 13.23
N VAL A 301 7.29 -3.56 12.77
CA VAL A 301 7.18 -3.07 11.38
C VAL A 301 8.29 -2.09 11.05
N ASN A 302 8.58 -1.12 11.93
CA ASN A 302 9.64 -0.14 11.70
C ASN A 302 11.02 -0.79 11.67
N LEU A 303 11.27 -1.84 12.47
CA LEU A 303 12.52 -2.60 12.38
C LEU A 303 12.65 -3.28 11.02
N ILE A 304 11.59 -3.94 10.54
CA ILE A 304 11.60 -4.63 9.25
C ILE A 304 11.84 -3.63 8.11
N LEU A 305 11.13 -2.50 8.11
CA LEU A 305 11.33 -1.43 7.12
C LEU A 305 12.75 -0.86 7.17
N GLU A 306 13.33 -0.71 8.35
CA GLU A 306 14.70 -0.22 8.52
C GLU A 306 15.73 -1.22 7.98
N LEU A 307 15.58 -2.51 8.29
CA LEU A 307 16.46 -3.54 7.76
C LEU A 307 16.35 -3.61 6.23
N CYS A 308 15.15 -3.56 5.65
CA CYS A 308 14.94 -3.55 4.20
C CYS A 308 15.53 -2.33 3.48
N ARG A 309 15.84 -1.23 4.19
CA ARG A 309 16.55 -0.08 3.60
C ARG A 309 18.06 -0.32 3.48
N LYS A 310 18.61 -1.30 4.19
CA LYS A 310 20.04 -1.64 4.11
C LYS A 310 20.33 -2.42 2.82
N PRO A 311 21.51 -2.24 2.21
CA PRO A 311 21.87 -2.99 1.02
C PRO A 311 21.88 -4.49 1.32
N ARG A 312 21.45 -5.31 0.35
CA ARG A 312 21.35 -6.79 0.42
C ARG A 312 20.24 -7.34 1.32
N TRP A 313 19.53 -6.48 2.05
CA TRP A 313 18.38 -6.90 2.83
C TRP A 313 17.10 -6.82 2.00
N ASN A 314 16.35 -7.92 2.00
CA ASN A 314 15.00 -7.99 1.45
C ASN A 314 14.04 -8.60 2.50
N VAL A 315 12.74 -8.54 2.23
CA VAL A 315 11.70 -9.01 3.17
C VAL A 315 11.92 -10.47 3.58
N SER A 316 12.29 -11.35 2.64
CA SER A 316 12.55 -12.77 2.91
C SER A 316 13.76 -12.98 3.82
N LEU A 317 14.85 -12.23 3.62
CA LEU A 317 16.02 -12.30 4.49
C LEU A 317 15.73 -11.77 5.89
N VAL A 318 14.95 -10.69 6.00
CA VAL A 318 14.49 -10.18 7.31
C VAL A 318 13.62 -11.21 8.03
N GLN A 319 12.70 -11.86 7.33
CA GLN A 319 11.86 -12.91 7.89
C GLN A 319 12.70 -14.05 8.45
N ARG A 320 13.67 -14.53 7.68
CA ARG A 320 14.57 -15.60 8.10
C ARG A 320 15.40 -15.19 9.32
N PHE A 321 15.99 -14.00 9.30
CA PHE A 321 16.73 -13.45 10.44
C PHE A 321 15.88 -13.40 11.73
N ILE A 322 14.66 -12.86 11.64
CA ILE A 322 13.76 -12.77 12.81
C ILE A 322 13.37 -14.15 13.31
N THR A 323 13.06 -15.07 12.40
CA THR A 323 12.67 -16.45 12.72
C THR A 323 13.81 -17.20 13.40
N ASP A 324 15.00 -17.16 12.81
CA ASP A 324 16.16 -17.92 13.28
C ASP A 324 16.69 -17.40 14.63
N LYS A 325 16.67 -16.07 14.83
CA LYS A 325 17.26 -15.45 16.04
C LYS A 325 16.27 -15.22 17.18
N TYR A 326 15.01 -14.89 16.91
CA TYR A 326 14.11 -14.37 17.93
C TYR A 326 12.82 -15.17 18.11
N ALA A 327 12.31 -15.86 17.08
CA ALA A 327 11.00 -16.52 17.17
C ALA A 327 10.95 -17.67 18.19
N ARG A 328 12.10 -18.30 18.52
CA ARG A 328 12.17 -19.33 19.56
C ARG A 328 12.05 -18.77 20.98
N GLN A 329 12.47 -17.52 21.18
CA GLN A 329 12.58 -16.89 22.51
C GLN A 329 11.41 -15.94 22.79
N PHE A 330 10.83 -15.33 21.76
CA PHE A 330 9.85 -14.28 21.90
C PHE A 330 8.57 -14.57 21.11
N ARG A 331 7.42 -14.42 21.77
CA ARG A 331 6.13 -14.19 21.11
C ARG A 331 6.09 -12.77 20.53
N ALA A 332 5.19 -12.52 19.59
CA ALA A 332 5.06 -11.22 18.90
C ALA A 332 5.05 -10.00 19.86
N ARG A 333 4.22 -10.08 20.91
CA ARG A 333 4.10 -9.00 21.90
C ARG A 333 5.36 -8.83 22.75
N ALA A 334 5.94 -9.93 23.22
CA ALA A 334 7.17 -9.89 24.03
C ALA A 334 8.35 -9.32 23.22
N PHE A 335 8.43 -9.66 21.93
CA PHE A 335 9.44 -9.10 21.04
C PHE A 335 9.27 -7.59 20.83
N SER A 336 8.03 -7.12 20.66
CA SER A 336 7.74 -5.68 20.56
C SER A 336 8.20 -4.91 21.81
N ASP A 337 7.95 -5.46 23.00
CA ASP A 337 8.40 -4.86 24.26
C ASP A 337 9.93 -4.92 24.40
N TYR A 338 10.57 -6.03 23.99
CA TYR A 338 12.04 -6.16 23.93
C TYR A 338 12.67 -5.09 23.00
N LEU A 339 12.07 -4.83 21.84
CA LEU A 339 12.57 -3.84 20.88
C LEU A 339 12.56 -2.40 21.41
N LYS A 340 11.76 -2.08 22.42
CA LYS A 340 11.75 -0.71 22.99
C LYS A 340 13.10 -0.31 23.58
N ASN A 341 13.81 -1.28 24.18
CA ASN A 341 15.07 -1.03 24.86
C ASN A 341 16.28 -1.62 24.11
N ASN A 342 16.05 -2.56 23.19
CA ASN A 342 17.12 -3.33 22.55
C ASN A 342 17.14 -3.21 21.02
N ARG A 343 16.55 -2.14 20.45
CA ARG A 343 16.47 -1.96 18.99
C ARG A 343 17.86 -2.00 18.33
N ASP A 344 18.82 -1.23 18.86
CA ASP A 344 20.15 -1.12 18.27
C ASP A 344 20.94 -2.43 18.34
N ALA A 345 20.73 -3.21 19.41
CA ALA A 345 21.29 -4.55 19.53
C ALA A 345 20.77 -5.48 18.43
N VAL A 346 19.47 -5.43 18.11
CA VAL A 346 18.89 -6.23 17.01
C VAL A 346 19.44 -5.79 15.65
N ILE A 347 19.58 -4.49 15.42
CA ILE A 347 20.16 -3.93 14.19
C ILE A 347 21.63 -4.34 14.03
N THR A 348 22.38 -4.40 15.13
CA THR A 348 23.79 -4.84 15.17
C THR A 348 23.89 -6.34 14.91
N ALA A 349 23.04 -7.15 15.53
CA ALA A 349 22.95 -8.58 15.28
C ALA A 349 22.60 -8.88 13.81
N ALA A 350 21.72 -8.08 13.20
CA ALA A 350 21.42 -8.18 11.78
C ALA A 350 22.66 -7.92 10.92
N ALA A 351 23.50 -6.93 11.23
CA ALA A 351 24.71 -6.64 10.45
C ALA A 351 25.69 -7.83 10.35
N ASN A 352 25.66 -8.74 11.33
CA ASN A 352 26.49 -9.94 11.38
C ASN A 352 25.75 -11.21 10.92
N TYR A 353 24.54 -11.07 10.36
CA TYR A 353 23.75 -12.19 9.91
C TYR A 353 24.18 -12.63 8.48
N PRO A 354 24.48 -13.93 8.28
CA PRO A 354 25.07 -14.43 7.04
C PRO A 354 24.11 -14.45 5.85
#